data_AF-A0A0A2TGK3-F1
#
_entry.id   AF-A0A0A2TGK3-F1
#
_cell.length_a   1.000
_cell.length_b   1.000
_cell.length_c   1.000
_cell.angle_alpha   90.00
_cell.angle_beta   90.00
_cell.angle_gamma   90.00
#
_symmetry.space_group_name_H-M   'P 1'
#
loop_
_entity.id
_entity.type
_entity.pdbx_description
1 polymer ?
#
loop_
_entity_poly.entity_id
_entity_poly.type
_entity_poly.pdbx_seq_one_letter_code
_entity_poly.pdbx_strand_id
1 'polypeptide(L)'
;MRKWIGIIFFSIVLIGAGWVAYLFFLKDYDTADQQVDEIVDSEFQVEVSEQQTKSSNDQQSQSSTNEDTSKDENLSVSEIKQNHQPAIDKLEQQAQAKIDELAQHALAEYQKKKNNGEDVSYSYFYQKYKEAANRLESNMDSAFNNIYSSMQTKLAENGHSKEAASEVKENYEQMKEQWKQELKDQAMEGF
;
A
#
# COMPACT_ATOMS: atom_id res chain seq x y z
N MET A 1 8.18 15.98 -63.20
CA MET A 1 8.76 15.19 -62.09
C MET A 1 9.95 15.99 -61.56
N ARG A 2 10.10 16.40 -60.30
CA ARG A 2 9.67 15.84 -59.02
C ARG A 2 9.44 16.99 -58.01
N LYS A 3 8.17 17.35 -57.80
CA LYS A 3 7.70 18.26 -56.74
C LYS A 3 7.72 17.55 -55.37
N TRP A 4 8.88 17.10 -54.88
CA TRP A 4 8.96 16.28 -53.64
C TRP A 4 10.19 16.57 -52.76
N ILE A 5 10.92 17.67 -52.97
CA ILE A 5 12.12 18.00 -52.16
C ILE A 5 11.80 18.88 -50.93
N GLY A 6 10.67 19.58 -50.91
CA GLY A 6 10.28 20.44 -49.78
C GLY A 6 9.69 19.71 -48.56
N ILE A 7 9.28 18.44 -48.72
CA ILE A 7 8.60 17.69 -47.64
C ILE A 7 9.61 16.99 -46.71
N ILE A 8 10.81 16.68 -47.20
CA ILE A 8 11.83 15.96 -46.41
C ILE A 8 12.45 16.86 -45.33
N PHE A 9 12.54 18.18 -45.55
CA PHE A 9 13.01 19.12 -44.52
C PHE A 9 11.96 19.43 -43.45
N PHE A 10 10.67 19.35 -43.77
CA PHE A 10 9.60 19.57 -42.78
C PHE A 10 9.45 18.36 -41.83
N SER A 11 9.74 17.13 -42.30
CA SER A 11 9.72 15.94 -41.46
C SER A 11 10.88 15.86 -40.46
N ILE A 12 12.06 16.41 -40.77
CA ILE A 12 13.21 16.42 -39.84
C ILE A 12 13.02 17.47 -38.73
N VAL A 13 12.36 18.59 -39.03
CA VAL A 13 12.01 19.61 -38.02
C VAL A 13 10.90 19.13 -37.09
N LEU A 14 9.97 18.27 -37.54
CA LEU A 14 8.92 17.71 -36.66
C LEU A 14 9.43 16.62 -35.72
N ILE A 15 10.46 15.85 -36.10
CA ILE A 15 11.10 14.87 -35.21
C ILE A 15 12.04 15.58 -34.21
N GLY A 16 12.75 16.63 -34.65
CA GLY A 16 13.59 17.46 -33.78
C GLY A 16 12.78 18.32 -32.81
N ALA A 17 11.65 18.91 -33.25
CA ALA A 17 10.77 19.69 -32.38
C ALA A 17 10.06 18.81 -31.36
N GLY A 18 9.71 17.56 -31.70
CA GLY A 18 9.19 16.59 -30.73
C GLY A 18 10.23 16.23 -29.66
N TRP A 19 11.48 15.97 -30.05
CA TRP A 19 12.56 15.64 -29.11
C TRP A 19 13.00 16.85 -28.28
N VAL A 20 13.02 18.05 -28.86
CA VAL A 20 13.32 19.30 -28.15
C VAL A 20 12.15 19.73 -27.26
N ALA A 21 10.89 19.58 -27.67
CA ALA A 21 9.74 19.76 -26.77
C ALA A 21 9.74 18.71 -25.65
N TYR A 22 10.14 17.46 -25.92
CA TYR A 22 10.36 16.46 -24.87
C TYR A 22 11.56 16.81 -23.96
N LEU A 23 12.55 17.58 -24.43
CA LEU A 23 13.67 18.03 -23.59
C LEU A 23 13.47 19.42 -22.97
N PHE A 24 12.49 20.20 -23.42
CA PHE A 24 12.24 21.59 -23.00
C PHE A 24 10.89 21.78 -22.29
N PHE A 25 9.90 20.90 -22.51
CA PHE A 25 8.62 20.84 -21.78
C PHE A 25 8.55 19.71 -20.75
N LEU A 26 9.48 18.74 -20.77
CA LEU A 26 9.57 17.68 -19.76
C LEU A 26 10.62 17.97 -18.67
N LYS A 27 11.36 19.07 -18.80
CA LYS A 27 12.51 19.38 -17.94
C LYS A 27 12.14 20.02 -16.59
N ASP A 28 10.86 20.35 -16.40
CA ASP A 28 10.29 20.85 -15.14
C ASP A 28 9.05 20.04 -14.72
N TYR A 29 8.88 18.81 -15.20
CA TYR A 29 8.05 17.85 -14.49
C TYR A 29 8.95 17.21 -13.43
N ASP A 30 8.96 17.85 -12.26
CA ASP A 30 9.55 17.34 -11.02
C ASP A 30 8.80 16.06 -10.63
N THR A 31 9.15 14.98 -11.33
CA THR A 31 8.69 13.62 -11.10
C THR A 31 9.02 13.25 -9.67
N ALA A 32 7.97 13.10 -8.86
CA ALA A 32 7.97 12.65 -7.47
C ALA A 32 9.19 13.11 -6.66
N ASP A 33 8.97 14.16 -5.85
CA ASP A 33 9.90 14.55 -4.78
C ASP A 33 10.42 13.28 -4.10
N GLN A 34 11.75 13.12 -3.98
CA GLN A 34 12.40 11.87 -3.52
C GLN A 34 11.81 11.36 -2.19
N GLN A 35 11.27 12.27 -1.39
CA GLN A 35 10.55 11.99 -0.14
C GLN A 35 9.22 11.27 -0.36
N VAL A 36 8.42 11.65 -1.37
CA VAL A 36 7.16 10.95 -1.71
C VAL A 36 7.44 9.52 -2.13
N ASP A 37 8.51 9.29 -2.89
CA ASP A 37 8.90 7.94 -3.29
C ASP A 37 9.31 7.08 -2.09
N GLU A 38 10.04 7.64 -1.13
CA GLU A 38 10.44 6.93 0.09
C GLU A 38 9.24 6.52 0.96
N ILE A 39 8.23 7.38 1.06
CA ILE A 39 6.97 7.12 1.80
C ILE A 39 6.22 5.94 1.18
N VAL A 40 6.06 5.95 -0.15
CA VAL A 40 5.19 4.97 -0.81
C VAL A 40 5.90 3.65 -1.14
N ASP A 41 7.21 3.66 -1.44
CA ASP A 41 7.94 2.45 -1.86
C ASP A 41 8.64 1.71 -0.71
N SER A 42 8.73 2.28 0.49
CA SER A 42 9.30 1.54 1.61
C SER A 42 8.42 0.35 1.98
N GLU A 43 9.07 -0.83 2.05
CA GLU A 43 8.42 -2.11 2.19
C GLU A 43 7.66 -2.25 3.53
N PHE A 44 6.48 -2.83 3.48
CA PHE A 44 5.70 -3.14 4.67
C PHE A 44 6.34 -4.31 5.41
N GLN A 45 6.87 -4.04 6.60
CA GLN A 45 7.55 -5.05 7.41
C GLN A 45 6.54 -5.85 8.23
N VAL A 46 5.85 -6.78 7.59
CA VAL A 46 4.89 -7.65 8.26
C VAL A 46 5.43 -9.07 8.30
N GLU A 47 5.89 -9.47 9.49
CA GLU A 47 6.30 -10.84 9.75
C GLU A 47 5.17 -11.55 10.47
N VAL A 48 4.71 -12.68 9.92
CA VAL A 48 3.72 -13.54 10.56
C VAL A 48 4.44 -14.34 11.64
N SER A 49 4.59 -13.77 12.84
CA SER A 49 5.14 -14.50 13.97
C SER A 49 4.13 -15.53 14.46
N GLU A 50 4.49 -16.81 14.43
CA GLU A 50 3.65 -17.87 14.96
C GLU A 50 3.66 -17.82 16.48
N GLN A 51 2.68 -17.12 17.07
CA GLN A 51 2.44 -17.29 18.49
C GLN A 51 1.84 -18.67 18.69
N GLN A 52 2.59 -19.56 19.32
CA GLN A 52 2.11 -20.85 19.77
C GLN A 52 1.09 -20.60 20.89
N THR A 53 -0.16 -20.38 20.51
CA THR A 53 -1.29 -20.31 21.44
C THR A 53 -1.48 -21.69 22.06
N LYS A 54 -0.83 -21.93 23.21
CA LYS A 54 -1.28 -22.97 24.13
C LYS A 54 -2.67 -22.57 24.60
N SER A 55 -3.69 -23.11 23.94
CA SER A 55 -5.08 -23.08 24.38
C SER A 55 -5.11 -23.64 25.80
N SER A 56 -5.13 -22.74 26.79
CA SER A 56 -5.29 -23.09 28.20
C SER A 56 -6.78 -23.20 28.46
N ASN A 57 -7.38 -24.26 27.95
CA ASN A 57 -8.67 -24.71 28.43
C ASN A 57 -8.42 -25.92 29.33
N ASP A 58 -8.19 -25.69 30.61
CA ASP A 58 -8.32 -26.76 31.60
C ASP A 58 -8.86 -26.20 32.91
N GLN A 59 -10.11 -26.57 33.16
CA GLN A 59 -10.59 -26.86 34.49
C GLN A 59 -9.62 -27.82 35.17
N GLN A 60 -9.14 -27.39 36.32
CA GLN A 60 -8.30 -28.12 37.24
C GLN A 60 -8.83 -29.55 37.53
N SER A 61 -8.16 -30.55 36.97
CA SER A 61 -7.93 -31.84 37.63
C SER A 61 -6.49 -32.27 37.42
N GLN A 62 -5.78 -32.28 38.53
CA GLN A 62 -4.35 -32.51 38.68
C GLN A 62 -4.02 -33.99 38.48
N SER A 63 -3.12 -34.30 37.53
CA SER A 63 -2.11 -35.34 37.71
C SER A 63 -0.98 -35.19 36.70
N SER A 64 0.23 -35.07 37.24
CA SER A 64 1.51 -34.99 36.56
C SER A 64 1.77 -36.20 35.65
N THR A 65 2.36 -35.97 34.47
CA THR A 65 3.49 -36.74 33.92
C THR A 65 4.05 -35.96 32.72
N ASN A 66 5.37 -35.77 32.71
CA ASN A 66 6.14 -35.26 31.59
C ASN A 66 6.02 -36.22 30.40
N GLU A 67 5.55 -35.73 29.26
CA GLU A 67 5.92 -36.27 27.95
C GLU A 67 5.99 -35.11 26.95
N ASP A 68 7.20 -34.93 26.43
CA ASP A 68 7.50 -34.19 25.21
C ASP A 68 6.75 -34.86 24.06
N THR A 69 5.60 -34.30 23.71
CA THR A 69 4.83 -34.69 22.53
C THR A 69 4.47 -33.40 21.82
N SER A 70 5.17 -33.14 20.71
CA SER A 70 4.68 -32.30 19.62
C SER A 70 3.38 -32.90 19.11
N LYS A 71 2.28 -32.62 19.81
CA LYS A 71 0.94 -32.81 19.29
C LYS A 71 0.75 -31.71 18.28
N ASP A 72 0.72 -32.14 17.03
CA ASP A 72 0.14 -31.43 15.90
C ASP A 72 -1.36 -31.23 16.21
N GLU A 73 -1.68 -30.31 17.12
CA GLU A 73 -3.06 -29.96 17.41
C GLU A 73 -3.57 -29.16 16.22
N ASN A 74 -4.56 -29.75 15.54
CA ASN A 74 -5.30 -29.10 14.48
C ASN A 74 -5.96 -27.83 15.06
N LEU A 75 -5.40 -26.67 14.72
CA LEU A 75 -5.84 -25.37 15.20
C LEU A 75 -7.25 -25.08 14.67
N SER A 76 -8.10 -24.50 15.50
CA SER A 76 -9.41 -24.02 15.05
C SER A 76 -9.28 -22.82 14.11
N VAL A 77 -10.32 -22.56 13.31
CA VAL A 77 -10.42 -21.35 12.46
C VAL A 77 -10.17 -20.08 13.27
N SER A 78 -10.70 -20.00 14.49
CA SER A 78 -10.57 -18.83 15.36
C SER A 78 -9.13 -18.61 15.81
N GLU A 79 -8.43 -19.67 16.23
CA GLU A 79 -7.02 -19.60 16.62
C GLU A 79 -6.15 -19.22 15.44
N ILE A 80 -6.42 -19.78 14.26
CA ILE A 80 -5.67 -19.43 13.04
C ILE A 80 -5.86 -17.95 12.69
N LYS A 81 -7.09 -17.43 12.72
CA LYS A 81 -7.34 -15.99 12.51
C LYS A 81 -6.60 -15.15 13.56
N GLN A 82 -6.73 -15.50 14.84
CA GLN A 82 -6.09 -14.79 15.94
C GLN A 82 -4.57 -14.75 15.82
N ASN A 83 -3.93 -15.83 15.36
CA ASN A 83 -2.49 -15.90 15.18
C ASN A 83 -1.97 -15.00 14.04
N HIS A 84 -2.82 -14.58 13.10
CA HIS A 84 -2.45 -13.64 12.04
C HIS A 84 -2.89 -12.21 12.35
N GLN A 85 -3.77 -11.99 13.33
CA GLN A 85 -4.27 -10.66 13.67
C GLN A 85 -3.14 -9.66 13.97
N PRO A 86 -2.07 -10.00 14.73
CA PRO A 86 -0.98 -9.03 14.98
C PRO A 86 -0.26 -8.56 13.70
N ALA A 87 -0.17 -9.42 12.69
CA ALA A 87 0.40 -9.07 11.40
C ALA A 87 -0.49 -8.08 10.64
N ILE A 88 -1.81 -8.31 10.69
CA ILE A 88 -2.81 -7.40 10.12
C ILE A 88 -2.79 -6.05 10.85
N ASP A 89 -2.80 -6.04 12.19
CA ASP A 89 -2.75 -4.81 12.99
C ASP A 89 -1.50 -3.98 12.66
N LYS A 90 -0.35 -4.65 12.47
CA LYS A 90 0.90 -3.98 12.09
C LYS A 90 0.83 -3.39 10.68
N LEU A 91 0.21 -4.10 9.74
CA LEU A 91 -0.04 -3.59 8.39
C LEU A 91 -0.90 -2.33 8.46
N GLU A 92 -1.98 -2.36 9.24
CA GLU A 92 -2.91 -1.23 9.39
C GLU A 92 -2.21 -0.01 10.01
N GLN A 93 -1.40 -0.22 11.05
CA GLN A 93 -0.62 0.87 11.66
C GLN A 93 0.38 1.50 10.68
N GLN A 94 1.08 0.67 9.88
CA GLN A 94 2.01 1.16 8.87
C GLN A 94 1.30 1.90 7.75
N ALA A 95 0.13 1.41 7.33
CA ALA A 95 -0.69 2.07 6.33
C ALA A 95 -1.14 3.46 6.80
N GLN A 96 -1.67 3.54 8.03
CA GLN A 96 -2.09 4.82 8.62
C GLN A 96 -0.94 5.83 8.66
N ALA A 97 0.22 5.43 9.16
CA ALA A 97 1.36 6.32 9.26
C ALA A 97 1.80 6.88 7.89
N LYS A 98 1.80 6.02 6.86
CA LYS A 98 2.16 6.43 5.49
C LYS A 98 1.10 7.31 4.84
N ILE A 99 -0.18 7.10 5.14
CA ILE A 99 -1.28 7.96 4.69
C ILE A 99 -1.15 9.35 5.31
N ASP A 100 -0.94 9.41 6.61
CA ASP A 100 -0.75 10.67 7.34
C ASP A 100 0.47 11.44 6.79
N GLU A 101 1.58 10.73 6.55
CA GLU A 101 2.80 11.32 6.00
C GLU A 101 2.59 11.85 4.57
N LEU A 102 1.87 11.09 3.72
CA LEU A 102 1.53 11.52 2.36
C LEU A 102 0.65 12.77 2.35
N ALA A 103 -0.35 12.83 3.24
CA ALA A 103 -1.23 13.99 3.39
C ALA A 103 -0.46 15.22 3.89
N GLN A 104 0.40 15.04 4.91
CA GLN A 104 1.25 16.11 5.44
C GLN A 104 2.21 16.65 4.38
N HIS A 105 2.80 15.78 3.57
CA HIS A 105 3.68 16.19 2.48
C HIS A 105 2.91 17.01 1.43
N ALA A 106 1.70 16.57 1.06
CA ALA A 106 0.83 17.31 0.14
C ALA A 106 0.51 18.72 0.64
N LEU A 107 0.16 18.84 1.92
CA LEU A 107 -0.14 20.11 2.56
C LEU A 107 1.10 21.01 2.62
N ALA A 108 2.25 20.47 3.03
CA ALA A 108 3.50 21.23 3.12
C ALA A 108 3.94 21.79 1.76
N GLU A 109 3.84 20.98 0.70
CA GLU A 109 4.14 21.42 -0.67
C GLU A 109 3.19 22.53 -1.12
N TYR A 110 1.88 22.39 -0.87
CA TYR A 110 0.90 23.44 -1.19
C TYR A 110 1.21 24.76 -0.50
N GLN A 111 1.43 24.72 0.83
CA GLN A 111 1.71 25.93 1.61
C GLN A 111 3.02 26.60 1.17
N LYS A 112 4.06 25.81 0.86
CA LYS A 112 5.33 26.32 0.34
C LYS A 112 5.14 27.06 -0.99
N LYS A 113 4.44 26.45 -1.96
CA LYS A 113 4.16 27.06 -3.27
C LYS A 113 3.37 28.36 -3.11
N LYS A 114 2.32 28.33 -2.29
CA LYS A 114 1.49 29.50 -1.98
C LYS A 114 2.31 30.65 -1.36
N ASN A 115 3.19 30.36 -0.40
CA ASN A 115 4.04 31.35 0.26
C ASN A 115 5.10 31.94 -0.68
N ASN A 116 5.58 31.16 -1.65
CA ASN A 116 6.50 31.62 -2.68
C ASN A 116 5.83 32.43 -3.80
N GLY A 117 4.50 32.54 -3.79
CA GLY A 117 3.73 33.18 -4.86
C GLY A 117 3.70 32.38 -6.16
N GLU A 118 3.98 31.07 -6.10
CA GLU A 118 3.84 30.16 -7.23
C GLU A 118 2.36 29.90 -7.53
N ASP A 119 2.04 29.66 -8.80
CA ASP A 119 0.67 29.26 -9.19
C ASP A 119 0.39 27.85 -8.68
N VAL A 120 -0.68 27.70 -7.90
CA VAL A 120 -1.10 26.40 -7.35
C VAL A 120 -2.12 25.78 -8.30
N SER A 121 -1.66 24.79 -9.07
CA SER A 121 -2.53 24.00 -9.92
C SER A 121 -3.14 22.82 -9.14
N TYR A 122 -4.46 22.86 -8.92
CA TYR A 122 -5.19 21.73 -8.31
C TYR A 122 -5.00 20.42 -9.09
N SER A 123 -4.98 20.48 -10.42
CA SER A 123 -4.77 19.29 -11.27
C SER A 123 -3.38 18.67 -11.07
N TYR A 124 -2.35 19.49 -10.88
CA TYR A 124 -0.99 19.02 -10.61
C TYR A 124 -0.94 18.24 -9.29
N PHE A 125 -1.47 18.81 -8.21
CA PHE A 125 -1.52 18.14 -6.90
C PHE A 125 -2.35 16.86 -6.96
N TYR A 126 -3.54 16.91 -7.57
CA TYR A 126 -4.38 15.74 -7.71
C TYR A 126 -3.67 14.60 -8.44
N GLN A 127 -3.01 14.88 -9.57
CA GLN A 127 -2.31 13.85 -10.33
C GLN A 127 -1.16 13.25 -9.51
N LYS A 128 -0.28 14.09 -8.96
CA LYS A 128 0.91 13.66 -8.20
C LYS A 128 0.53 12.79 -7.01
N TYR A 129 -0.39 13.27 -6.17
CA TYR A 129 -0.75 12.57 -4.93
C TYR A 129 -1.68 11.38 -5.16
N LYS A 130 -2.46 11.36 -6.26
CA LYS A 130 -3.19 10.16 -6.69
C LYS A 130 -2.24 9.05 -7.13
N GLU A 131 -1.21 9.36 -7.92
CA GLU A 131 -0.22 8.37 -8.34
C GLU A 131 0.53 7.79 -7.14
N ALA A 132 0.91 8.64 -6.18
CA ALA A 132 1.49 8.21 -4.91
C ALA A 132 0.54 7.32 -4.09
N ALA A 133 -0.73 7.73 -3.93
CA ALA A 133 -1.73 6.95 -3.20
C ALA A 133 -1.97 5.57 -3.84
N ASN A 134 -2.03 5.48 -5.17
CA ASN A 134 -2.18 4.21 -5.87
C ASN A 134 -0.99 3.27 -5.63
N ARG A 135 0.23 3.79 -5.58
CA ARG A 135 1.43 3.00 -5.28
C ARG A 135 1.42 2.50 -3.84
N LEU A 136 1.08 3.38 -2.91
CA LEU A 136 0.91 3.02 -1.50
C LEU A 136 -0.14 1.90 -1.34
N GLU A 137 -1.31 2.05 -1.95
CA GLU A 137 -2.37 1.02 -1.96
C GLU A 137 -1.88 -0.31 -2.55
N SER A 138 -1.15 -0.27 -3.68
CA SER A 138 -0.60 -1.49 -4.29
C SER A 138 0.39 -2.22 -3.36
N ASN A 139 1.21 -1.48 -2.62
CA ASN A 139 2.18 -2.04 -1.70
C ASN A 139 1.49 -2.63 -0.45
N MET A 140 0.44 -1.97 0.04
CA MET A 140 -0.42 -2.49 1.11
C MET A 140 -1.14 -3.76 0.68
N ASP A 141 -1.71 -3.78 -0.53
CA ASP A 141 -2.40 -4.95 -1.09
C ASP A 141 -1.46 -6.14 -1.21
N SER A 142 -0.22 -5.91 -1.66
CA SER A 142 0.81 -6.94 -1.71
C SER A 142 1.08 -7.55 -0.32
N ALA A 143 1.30 -6.69 0.68
CA ALA A 143 1.55 -7.12 2.05
C ALA A 143 0.36 -7.87 2.66
N PHE A 144 -0.86 -7.36 2.48
CA PHE A 144 -2.08 -8.03 2.92
C PHE A 144 -2.24 -9.40 2.27
N ASN A 145 -2.05 -9.48 0.95
CA ASN A 145 -2.21 -10.73 0.22
C ASN A 145 -1.23 -11.81 0.70
N ASN A 146 -0.02 -11.43 1.14
CA ASN A 146 0.93 -12.37 1.74
C ASN A 146 0.41 -12.94 3.08
N ILE A 147 -0.08 -12.07 3.96
CA ILE A 147 -0.67 -12.47 5.26
C ILE A 147 -1.90 -13.35 5.03
N TYR A 148 -2.78 -12.94 4.13
CA TYR A 148 -4.02 -13.62 3.79
C TYR A 148 -3.74 -15.01 3.19
N SER A 149 -2.77 -15.11 2.28
CA SER A 149 -2.36 -16.39 1.68
C SER A 149 -1.74 -17.34 2.71
N SER A 150 -0.95 -16.82 3.66
CA SER A 150 -0.44 -17.59 4.81
C SER A 150 -1.60 -18.14 5.66
N MET A 151 -2.60 -17.31 5.96
CA MET A 151 -3.79 -17.73 6.72
C MET A 151 -4.56 -18.83 6.01
N GLN A 152 -4.80 -18.68 4.70
CA GLN A 152 -5.47 -19.69 3.88
C GLN A 152 -4.70 -21.01 3.82
N THR A 153 -3.36 -20.94 3.80
CA THR A 153 -2.50 -22.13 3.82
C THR A 153 -2.65 -22.86 5.14
N LYS A 154 -2.55 -22.16 6.27
CA LYS A 154 -2.75 -22.74 7.61
C LYS A 154 -4.15 -23.31 7.81
N LEU A 155 -5.18 -22.64 7.30
CA LEU A 155 -6.55 -23.19 7.31
C LEU A 155 -6.60 -24.54 6.59
N ALA A 156 -6.03 -24.63 5.38
CA ALA A 156 -6.04 -25.86 4.59
C ALA A 156 -5.20 -26.99 5.24
N GLU A 157 -4.04 -26.68 5.82
CA GLU A 157 -3.19 -27.63 6.56
C GLU A 157 -3.92 -28.22 7.78
N ASN A 158 -4.77 -27.41 8.41
CA ASN A 158 -5.62 -27.80 9.53
C ASN A 158 -6.99 -28.37 9.07
N GLY A 159 -7.17 -28.69 7.78
CA GLY A 159 -8.38 -29.32 7.27
C GLY A 159 -9.62 -28.42 7.21
N HIS A 160 -9.43 -27.10 7.38
CA HIS A 160 -10.49 -26.10 7.22
C HIS A 160 -10.56 -25.60 5.78
N SER A 161 -11.69 -25.02 5.42
CA SER A 161 -11.88 -24.34 4.14
C SER A 161 -11.13 -23.00 4.13
N LYS A 162 -10.51 -22.64 2.99
CA LYS A 162 -9.80 -21.36 2.81
C LYS A 162 -10.75 -20.17 2.88
N GLU A 163 -12.01 -20.39 2.54
CA GLU A 163 -13.10 -19.43 2.58
C GLU A 163 -13.44 -19.01 4.01
N ALA A 164 -13.02 -19.77 5.03
CA ALA A 164 -13.18 -19.37 6.42
C ALA A 164 -12.46 -18.04 6.77
N ALA A 165 -11.51 -17.61 5.94
CA ALA A 165 -10.85 -16.31 6.03
C ALA A 165 -11.58 -15.18 5.27
N SER A 166 -12.70 -15.40 4.57
CA SER A 166 -13.32 -14.39 3.69
C SER A 166 -13.59 -13.05 4.39
N GLU A 167 -14.11 -13.10 5.61
CA GLU A 167 -14.37 -11.94 6.46
C GLU A 167 -13.12 -11.07 6.69
N VAL A 168 -11.94 -11.68 6.79
CA VAL A 168 -10.68 -10.94 6.97
C VAL A 168 -10.39 -10.08 5.74
N LYS A 169 -10.64 -10.62 4.55
CA LYS A 169 -10.51 -9.86 3.31
C LYS A 169 -11.56 -8.76 3.21
N GLU A 170 -12.82 -9.06 3.56
CA GLU A 170 -13.89 -8.05 3.56
C GLU A 170 -13.59 -6.88 4.49
N ASN A 171 -13.04 -7.14 5.68
CA ASN A 171 -12.64 -6.10 6.63
C ASN A 171 -11.48 -5.26 6.08
N TYR A 172 -10.49 -5.88 5.44
CA TYR A 172 -9.39 -5.15 4.81
C TYR A 172 -9.86 -4.23 3.69
N GLU A 173 -10.76 -4.68 2.82
CA GLU A 173 -11.32 -3.83 1.75
C GLU A 173 -12.14 -2.65 2.32
N GLN A 174 -12.83 -2.84 3.45
CA GLN A 174 -13.51 -1.74 4.14
C GLN A 174 -12.50 -0.72 4.70
N MET A 175 -11.43 -1.20 5.33
CA MET A 175 -10.36 -0.35 5.85
C MET A 175 -9.69 0.47 4.74
N LYS A 176 -9.46 -0.12 3.57
CA LYS A 176 -8.95 0.58 2.38
C LYS A 176 -9.82 1.76 1.99
N GLU A 177 -11.14 1.59 2.00
CA GLU A 177 -12.04 2.68 1.68
C GLU A 177 -12.01 3.78 2.74
N GLN A 178 -11.85 3.43 4.02
CA GLN A 178 -11.65 4.42 5.10
C GLN A 178 -10.37 5.23 4.89
N TRP A 179 -9.25 4.56 4.65
CA TRP A 179 -7.97 5.20 4.34
C TRP A 179 -8.01 6.13 3.13
N LYS A 180 -8.73 5.76 2.07
CA LYS A 180 -8.94 6.64 0.91
C LYS A 180 -9.71 7.90 1.28
N GLN A 181 -10.73 7.78 2.14
CA GLN A 181 -11.46 8.96 2.62
C GLN A 181 -10.57 9.81 3.52
N GLU A 182 -9.84 9.21 4.46
CA GLU A 182 -8.94 9.92 5.37
C GLU A 182 -7.86 10.70 4.63
N LEU A 183 -7.17 10.08 3.67
CA LEU A 183 -6.17 10.76 2.83
C LEU A 183 -6.78 11.98 2.14
N LYS A 184 -7.98 11.82 1.58
CA LYS A 184 -8.69 12.89 0.90
C LYS A 184 -9.09 14.00 1.87
N ASP A 185 -9.65 13.66 3.03
CA ASP A 185 -10.12 14.63 4.01
C ASP A 185 -8.94 15.40 4.61
N GLN A 186 -7.87 14.72 5.05
CA GLN A 186 -6.65 15.34 5.57
C GLN A 186 -5.97 16.24 4.54
N ALA A 187 -5.88 15.80 3.28
CA ALA A 187 -5.34 16.64 2.23
C ALA A 187 -6.20 17.88 2.01
N MET A 188 -7.53 17.73 1.98
CA MET A 188 -8.49 18.81 1.71
C MET A 188 -8.65 19.81 2.86
N GLU A 189 -8.49 19.40 4.12
CA GLU A 189 -8.60 20.28 5.29
C GLU A 189 -7.60 21.44 5.29
N GLY A 190 -6.45 21.26 4.64
CA GLY A 190 -5.39 22.27 4.62
C GLY A 190 -5.35 23.18 3.39
N PHE A 191 -6.25 22.99 2.41
CA PHE A 191 -6.34 23.82 1.19
C PHE A 191 -7.15 25.10 1.39
#